data_AF-A0A963GR09-F1
#
_entry.id   AF-A0A963GR09-F1
#
_cell.length_a   1.000
_cell.length_b   1.000
_cell.length_c   1.000
_cell.angle_alpha   90.00
_cell.angle_beta   90.00
_cell.angle_gamma   90.00
#
_symmetry.space_group_name_H-M   'P 1'
#
loop_
_entity.id
_entity.type
_entity.pdbx_description
1 polymer ?
#
loop_
_entity_poly.entity_id
_entity_poly.type
_entity_poly.pdbx_seq_one_letter_code
_entity_poly.pdbx_strand_id
1 'polypeptide(L)' 'MICPNCHSVNVVKNGSIHNGKPKFSCKDCSRQFVENPENRISQDKKDLIDKLL' A
#
# COMPACT_ATOMS: atom_id res chain seq x y z
N MET A 1 0.91 -13.13 2.19
CA MET A 1 0.68 -11.72 1.80
C MET A 1 1.22 -11.51 0.40
N ILE A 2 0.47 -10.84 -0.47
CA ILE A 2 0.86 -10.59 -1.87
C ILE A 2 1.04 -9.08 -2.06
N CYS A 3 2.06 -8.68 -2.80
CA CYS A 3 2.30 -7.28 -3.10
C CYS A 3 1.17 -6.70 -3.97
N PRO A 4 0.50 -5.62 -3.55
CA PRO A 4 -0.63 -5.04 -4.30
C PRO A 4 -0.22 -4.27 -5.57
N ASN A 5 1.07 -4.25 -5.93
CA ASN A 5 1.55 -3.61 -7.17
C ASN A 5 2.01 -4.66 -8.19
N CYS A 6 2.93 -5.54 -7.79
CA CYS A 6 3.54 -6.51 -8.69
C CYS A 6 3.06 -7.95 -8.49
N HIS A 7 2.16 -8.19 -7.53
CA HIS A 7 1.63 -9.52 -7.19
C HIS A 7 2.67 -10.56 -6.73
N SER A 8 3.89 -10.13 -6.40
CA SER A 8 4.90 -11.00 -5.81
C SER A 8 4.51 -11.46 -4.39
N VAL A 9 4.94 -12.67 -4.05
CA VAL A 9 4.87 -13.27 -2.71
C VAL A 9 6.06 -12.89 -1.82
N ASN A 10 7.12 -12.28 -2.39
CA ASN A 10 8.33 -11.88 -1.68
C ASN A 10 8.09 -10.61 -0.85
N VAL A 11 7.28 -10.73 0.21
CA VAL A 11 6.90 -9.63 1.09
C VAL A 11 7.38 -9.92 2.51
N VAL A 12 8.05 -8.93 3.12
CA VAL A 12 8.57 -9.02 4.49
C VAL A 12 7.98 -7.94 5.39
N LYS A 13 7.89 -8.20 6.69
CA LYS A 13 7.55 -7.18 7.69
C LYS A 13 8.69 -6.16 7.79
N ASN A 14 8.38 -4.88 7.66
CA ASN A 14 9.30 -3.75 7.61
C ASN A 14 8.98 -2.71 8.70
N GLY A 15 8.98 -3.17 9.96
CA GLY A 15 8.63 -2.36 11.13
C GLY A 15 7.13 -2.11 11.28
N SER A 16 6.78 -1.00 11.93
CA SER A 16 5.41 -0.57 12.17
C SER A 16 5.25 0.92 11.85
N ILE A 17 4.03 1.34 11.54
CA ILE A 17 3.67 2.76 11.44
C ILE A 17 3.33 3.32 12.83
N HIS A 18 3.15 4.64 12.95
CA HIS A 18 2.97 5.34 14.23
C HIS A 18 1.81 4.81 15.10
N ASN A 19 0.79 4.20 14.49
CA ASN A 19 -0.35 3.60 15.20
C ASN A 19 -0.11 2.11 15.57
N GLY A 20 1.14 1.64 15.49
CA GLY A 20 1.54 0.28 15.84
C GLY A 20 1.27 -0.78 14.76
N LYS A 21 0.50 -0.48 13.71
CA LYS A 21 0.20 -1.45 12.65
C LYS A 21 1.46 -1.87 11.90
N PRO A 22 1.58 -3.18 11.57
CA PRO A 22 2.74 -3.68 10.86
C PRO A 22 2.80 -3.08 9.46
N LYS A 23 3.99 -2.57 9.10
CA LYS A 23 4.31 -2.19 7.73
C LYS A 23 4.99 -3.37 7.05
N PHE A 24 4.74 -3.53 5.77
CA PHE A 24 5.33 -4.57 4.92
C PHE A 24 6.07 -3.95 3.75
N SER A 25 7.07 -4.65 3.23
CA SER A 25 7.86 -4.25 2.08
C SER A 25 8.01 -5.43 1.12
N CYS A 26 7.70 -5.21 -0.16
CA CYS A 26 7.98 -6.17 -1.21
C CYS A 26 9.45 -6.09 -1.63
N LYS A 27 10.14 -7.22 -1.71
CA LYS A 27 11.55 -7.28 -2.12
C LYS A 27 11.75 -7.16 -3.62
N ASP A 28 10.73 -7.47 -4.43
CA ASP A 28 10.86 -7.46 -5.88
C ASP A 28 10.62 -6.07 -6.48
N CYS A 29 9.63 -5.33 -5.97
CA CYS A 29 9.30 -3.98 -6.47
C CYS A 29 9.55 -2.86 -5.45
N SER A 30 10.13 -3.17 -4.29
CA SER A 30 10.42 -2.22 -3.20
C SER A 30 9.20 -1.48 -2.62
N ARG A 31 7.97 -1.86 -3.00
CA ARG A 31 6.74 -1.22 -2.51
C ARG A 31 6.55 -1.50 -1.02
N GLN A 32 6.31 -0.43 -0.26
CA GLN A 32 5.90 -0.51 1.14
C GLN A 32 4.38 -0.32 1.27
N PHE A 33 3.75 -1.10 2.14
CA PHE A 33 2.30 -1.04 2.37
C PHE A 33 1.93 -1.56 3.75
N VAL A 34 0.71 -1.27 4.20
CA VAL A 34 0.13 -1.79 5.45
C VAL A 34 -1.00 -2.73 5.08
N GLU A 35 -1.20 -3.77 5.87
CA GLU A 35 -2.34 -4.67 5.70
C GLU A 35 -3.65 -3.95 6.07
N ASN A 36 -4.67 -4.08 5.21
CA ASN A 36 -5.98 -3.45 5.40
C ASN A 36 -5.93 -1.94 5.80
N PRO A 37 -5.46 -1.05 4.91
CA PRO A 37 -5.42 0.37 5.21
C PRO A 37 -6.84 0.94 5.38
N GLU A 38 -7.06 1.70 6.45
CA GLU A 38 -8.34 2.32 6.81
C GLU A 38 -8.59 3.62 6.02
N ASN A 39 -7.55 4.44 5.84
CA ASN A 39 -7.66 5.75 5.20
C ASN A 39 -7.46 5.65 3.69
N ARG A 40 -8.32 4.88 3.00
CA ARG A 40 -8.28 4.78 1.53
C ARG A 40 -9.01 5.97 0.90
N ILE A 41 -8.41 6.55 -0.14
CA ILE A 41 -9.08 7.51 -1.02
C ILE A 41 -10.01 6.72 -1.95
N SER A 42 -11.29 7.11 -2.03
CA SER A 42 -12.27 6.51 -2.94
C SER A 42 -11.84 6.69 -4.40
N GLN A 43 -12.32 5.81 -5.28
CA GLN A 43 -11.98 5.89 -6.69
C GLN A 43 -12.53 7.19 -7.32
N ASP A 44 -13.76 7.59 -6.99
CA ASP A 44 -14.36 8.83 -7.50
C ASP A 44 -13.51 10.08 -7.18
N LYS A 45 -12.88 10.11 -6.00
CA LYS A 45 -11.98 11.22 -5.62
C LYS A 45 -10.71 11.22 -6.47
N LYS A 46 -10.18 10.05 -6.82
CA LYS A 46 -9.01 9.95 -7.70
C LYS A 46 -9.36 10.37 -9.12
N ASP A 47 -10.50 9.93 -9.62
CA ASP A 47 -10.97 10.25 -10.97
C ASP A 47 -11.27 11.76 -11.11
N LEU A 48 -11.75 12.39 -10.03
CA LEU A 48 -11.91 13.85 -9.99
C LEU A 48 -10.55 14.57 -10.06
N ILE A 49 -9.53 14.10 -9.35
CA ILE A 49 -8.19 14.68 -9.39
C ILE A 49 -7.59 14.56 -10.79
N ASP A 50 -7.72 13.40 -11.44
CA ASP A 50 -7.19 13.12 -12.78
C ASP A 50 -7.82 14.03 -13.86
N LYS A 51 -9.09 14.41 -13.69
CA LYS A 51 -9.77 15.36 -14.60
C LYS A 51 -9.35 16.82 -14.41
N LEU A 52 -8.77 17.16 -13.26
CA LEU A 52 -8.42 18.54 -12.89
C LEU A 52 -6.92 18.84 -13.07
N LEU A 53 -6.11 17.85 -13.46
CA LEU A 53 -4.68 17.95 -13.75
C LEU A 53 -4.41 17.68 -15.23
#